data_AF-A0A835Y9T7-F1
#
_entry.id   AF-A0A835Y9T7-F1
#
_cell.length_a   1.000
_cell.length_b   1.000
_cell.length_c   1.000
_cell.angle_alpha   90.00
_cell.angle_beta   90.00
_cell.angle_gamma   90.00
#
_symmetry.space_group_name_H-M   'P 1'
#
loop_
_entity.id
_entity.type
_entity.pdbx_description
1 polymer ?
#
loop_
_entity_poly.entity_id
_entity_poly.type
_entity_poly.pdbx_seq_one_letter_code
_entity_poly.pdbx_strand_id
1 'polypeptide(L)'
;MLDKHIAWRRGPGRPVEESHHGVQVNLAHKKVFLQGLDRSGRPIIMGVGCRHRKFETKEDALAFCTYALDAAVGIGNANEEWDGKLTGVFDLRNLSMRNLDLTALQVMFELLQNHYPERLGQLFLYEAPTAFYAIWRAVSPFVDPVTKTKINFVFAKTANAEFEKVFDLHLLPTDLGGQGGFHCIAEAHKQALEAISRRTSTNGAHSAASPAASPSPAAAASPTGNGTADAAAKVAHPSAAAVGDAVKAAEEAVEADVAAAAANGAGPGTAVVTAVPVAAPVGVAAS
;
A
#
# COMPACT_ATOMS: atom_id res chain seq x y z
N MET A 1 -0.46 6.82 -19.75
CA MET A 1 -0.76 6.27 -18.40
C MET A 1 -2.25 6.36 -18.11
N LEU A 2 -2.87 7.53 -18.31
CA LEU A 2 -4.31 7.72 -18.07
C LEU A 2 -5.21 6.80 -18.90
N ASP A 3 -5.01 6.66 -20.21
CA ASP A 3 -5.86 5.80 -21.06
C ASP A 3 -5.81 4.32 -20.65
N LYS A 4 -4.62 3.85 -20.28
CA LYS A 4 -4.43 2.49 -19.74
C LYS A 4 -5.16 2.30 -18.42
N HIS A 5 -5.11 3.30 -17.53
CA HIS A 5 -5.86 3.27 -16.28
C HIS A 5 -7.38 3.29 -16.52
N ILE A 6 -7.88 4.14 -17.43
CA ILE A 6 -9.32 4.20 -17.77
C ILE A 6 -9.78 2.87 -18.36
N ALA A 7 -9.03 2.29 -19.30
CA ALA A 7 -9.35 0.99 -19.87
C ALA A 7 -9.38 -0.11 -18.80
N TRP A 8 -8.42 -0.10 -17.88
CA TRP A 8 -8.38 -1.03 -16.74
C TRP A 8 -9.59 -0.86 -15.81
N ARG A 9 -9.95 0.37 -15.46
CA ARG A 9 -11.14 0.70 -14.65
C ARG A 9 -12.46 0.26 -15.30
N ARG A 10 -12.51 0.13 -16.64
CA ARG A 10 -13.67 -0.41 -17.37
C ARG A 10 -13.71 -1.94 -17.43
N GLY A 11 -12.65 -2.63 -17.02
CA GLY A 11 -12.52 -4.09 -17.10
C GLY A 11 -12.15 -4.72 -15.75
N PRO A 12 -10.92 -5.25 -15.60
CA PRO A 12 -10.49 -5.97 -14.40
C PRO A 12 -10.33 -5.06 -13.17
N GLY A 13 -10.19 -3.74 -13.35
CA GLY A 13 -10.08 -2.76 -12.26
C GLY A 13 -11.38 -2.03 -11.92
N ARG A 14 -12.53 -2.55 -12.39
CA ARG A 14 -13.83 -2.01 -12.00
C ARG A 14 -13.95 -1.97 -10.46
N PRO A 15 -14.65 -0.98 -9.88
CA PRO A 15 -14.91 -0.96 -8.44
C PRO A 15 -15.43 -2.32 -7.98
N VAL A 16 -14.77 -2.88 -6.98
CA VAL A 16 -15.07 -4.21 -6.46
C VAL A 16 -16.08 -4.05 -5.33
N GLU A 17 -17.19 -4.77 -5.41
CA GLU A 17 -18.16 -4.78 -4.32
C GLU A 17 -17.68 -5.65 -3.17
N GLU A 18 -18.13 -5.31 -1.96
CA GLU A 18 -17.85 -6.11 -0.76
C GLU A 18 -18.38 -7.54 -0.89
N SER A 19 -19.45 -7.76 -1.66
CA SER A 19 -20.07 -9.07 -1.94
C SER A 19 -19.19 -10.03 -2.74
N HIS A 20 -18.10 -9.54 -3.37
CA HIS A 20 -17.20 -10.38 -4.16
C HIS A 20 -16.57 -11.48 -3.29
N HIS A 21 -16.54 -12.72 -3.79
CA HIS A 21 -16.09 -13.88 -3.03
C HIS A 21 -14.67 -13.70 -2.44
N GLY A 22 -13.69 -13.35 -3.30
CA GLY A 22 -12.34 -13.04 -2.86
C GLY A 22 -12.23 -11.90 -1.86
N VAL A 23 -13.18 -10.95 -1.84
CA VAL A 23 -13.21 -9.89 -0.83
C VAL A 23 -13.73 -10.42 0.50
N GLN A 24 -14.89 -11.09 0.51
CA GLN A 24 -15.49 -11.65 1.73
C GLN A 24 -14.55 -12.60 2.48
N VAL A 25 -13.93 -13.54 1.75
CA VAL A 25 -12.99 -14.51 2.32
C VAL A 25 -11.82 -13.78 2.99
N ASN A 26 -11.28 -12.75 2.34
CA ASN A 26 -10.11 -12.03 2.87
C ASN A 26 -10.45 -11.01 3.96
N LEU A 27 -11.67 -10.46 3.98
CA LEU A 27 -12.18 -9.68 5.11
C LEU A 27 -12.32 -10.56 6.36
N ALA A 28 -12.81 -11.79 6.21
CA ALA A 28 -12.94 -12.75 7.32
C ALA A 28 -11.59 -13.09 7.98
N HIS A 29 -10.48 -13.03 7.23
CA HIS A 29 -9.13 -13.23 7.77
C HIS A 29 -8.66 -12.11 8.70
N LYS A 30 -9.31 -10.94 8.72
CA LYS A 30 -8.96 -9.79 9.59
C LYS A 30 -7.47 -9.45 9.51
N LYS A 31 -6.97 -9.38 8.27
CA LYS A 31 -5.54 -9.19 7.94
C LYS A 31 -5.20 -7.80 7.41
N VAL A 32 -6.18 -7.02 6.97
CA VAL A 32 -5.99 -5.63 6.53
C VAL A 32 -7.10 -4.75 7.12
N PHE A 33 -6.75 -3.53 7.52
CA PHE A 33 -7.59 -2.57 8.23
C PHE A 33 -7.34 -1.15 7.70
N LEU A 34 -8.29 -0.25 7.94
CA LEU A 34 -8.17 1.19 7.60
C LEU A 34 -8.37 2.04 8.85
N GLN A 35 -7.29 2.66 9.32
CA GLN A 35 -7.20 3.28 10.65
C GLN A 35 -7.34 4.81 10.60
N GLY A 36 -8.30 5.34 9.83
CA GLY A 36 -8.50 6.79 9.71
C GLY A 36 -7.36 7.49 8.97
N LEU A 37 -6.99 8.69 9.43
CA LEU A 37 -5.99 9.56 8.80
C LEU A 37 -4.78 9.77 9.72
N ASP A 38 -3.58 9.77 9.16
CA ASP A 38 -2.37 10.18 9.89
C ASP A 38 -2.34 11.70 10.14
N ARG A 39 -1.33 12.19 10.86
CA ARG A 39 -1.18 13.63 11.17
C ARG A 39 -1.02 14.51 9.92
N SER A 40 -0.67 13.93 8.77
CA SER A 40 -0.58 14.63 7.48
C SER A 40 -1.87 14.49 6.66
N GLY A 41 -2.94 13.96 7.23
CA GLY A 41 -4.22 13.78 6.55
C GLY A 41 -4.24 12.61 5.56
N ARG A 42 -3.30 11.66 5.65
CA ARG A 42 -3.22 10.51 4.74
C ARG A 42 -3.95 9.29 5.31
N PRO A 43 -4.75 8.57 4.53
CA PRO A 43 -5.36 7.31 4.95
C PRO A 43 -4.33 6.29 5.42
N ILE A 44 -4.59 5.68 6.58
CA ILE A 44 -3.73 4.66 7.16
C ILE A 44 -4.23 3.27 6.76
N ILE A 45 -3.45 2.55 5.97
CA ILE A 45 -3.68 1.13 5.69
C ILE A 45 -2.80 0.27 6.59
N MET A 46 -3.42 -0.65 7.31
CA MET A 46 -2.73 -1.50 8.28
C MET A 46 -2.85 -2.98 7.91
N GLY A 47 -1.72 -3.68 7.79
CA GLY A 47 -1.65 -5.11 7.52
C GLY A 47 -1.14 -5.90 8.72
N VAL A 48 -1.70 -7.10 8.96
CA VAL A 48 -1.23 -8.04 9.98
C VAL A 48 -0.69 -9.29 9.28
N GLY A 49 0.63 -9.36 9.14
CA GLY A 49 1.33 -10.34 8.30
C GLY A 49 1.07 -11.80 8.69
N CYS A 50 1.10 -12.11 9.99
CA CYS A 50 0.86 -13.49 10.47
C CYS A 50 -0.58 -14.00 10.22
N ARG A 51 -1.53 -13.10 9.96
CA ARG A 51 -2.91 -13.44 9.56
C ARG A 51 -3.06 -13.59 8.05
N HIS A 52 -2.02 -13.30 7.26
CA HIS A 52 -2.09 -13.49 5.82
C HIS A 52 -2.24 -14.97 5.48
N ARG A 53 -3.14 -15.22 4.53
CA ARG A 53 -3.39 -16.49 3.88
C ARG A 53 -3.23 -16.26 2.39
N LYS A 54 -2.57 -17.22 1.73
CA LYS A 54 -2.31 -17.17 0.29
C LYS A 54 -3.63 -16.99 -0.45
N PHE A 55 -3.65 -16.11 -1.44
CA PHE A 55 -4.80 -16.00 -2.33
C PHE A 55 -4.94 -17.28 -3.17
N GLU A 56 -6.18 -17.73 -3.38
CA GLU A 56 -6.47 -18.90 -4.22
C GLU A 56 -6.17 -18.62 -5.69
N THR A 57 -6.50 -17.40 -6.14
CA THR A 57 -6.34 -16.96 -7.52
C THR A 57 -5.73 -15.56 -7.58
N LYS A 58 -5.15 -15.20 -8.73
CA LYS A 58 -4.66 -13.84 -8.98
C LYS A 58 -5.84 -12.85 -9.02
N GLU A 59 -6.99 -13.30 -9.50
CA GLU A 59 -8.23 -12.54 -9.59
C GLU A 59 -8.74 -12.15 -8.19
N ASP A 60 -8.71 -13.07 -7.22
CA ASP A 60 -9.10 -12.76 -5.84
C ASP A 60 -8.12 -11.79 -5.16
N ALA A 61 -6.82 -11.96 -5.45
CA ALA A 61 -5.80 -11.01 -4.99
C ALA A 61 -6.05 -9.61 -5.56
N LEU A 62 -6.28 -9.50 -6.87
CA LEU A 62 -6.61 -8.24 -7.54
C LEU A 62 -7.87 -7.61 -6.96
N ALA A 63 -8.92 -8.41 -6.75
CA ALA A 63 -10.20 -7.95 -6.22
C ALA A 63 -10.04 -7.37 -4.81
N PHE A 64 -9.41 -8.12 -3.89
CA PHE A 64 -9.23 -7.68 -2.51
C PHE A 64 -8.27 -6.49 -2.38
N CYS A 65 -7.14 -6.51 -3.08
CA CYS A 65 -6.18 -5.40 -3.05
C CYS A 65 -6.78 -4.12 -3.66
N THR A 66 -7.54 -4.24 -4.76
CA THR A 66 -8.25 -3.10 -5.36
C THR A 66 -9.31 -2.56 -4.42
N TYR A 67 -10.12 -3.43 -3.79
CA TYR A 67 -11.12 -3.03 -2.78
C TYR A 67 -10.48 -2.25 -1.63
N ALA A 68 -9.39 -2.76 -1.05
CA ALA A 68 -8.71 -2.09 0.07
C ALA A 68 -8.10 -0.74 -0.33
N LEU A 69 -7.49 -0.65 -1.53
CA LEU A 69 -6.91 0.60 -2.04
C LEU A 69 -8.00 1.62 -2.40
N ASP A 70 -9.09 1.21 -3.06
CA ASP A 70 -10.21 2.09 -3.39
C ASP A 70 -10.88 2.63 -2.13
N ALA A 71 -11.05 1.80 -1.10
CA ALA A 71 -11.56 2.24 0.20
C ALA A 71 -10.63 3.27 0.86
N ALA A 72 -9.31 3.05 0.83
CA ALA A 72 -8.33 4.03 1.33
C ALA A 72 -8.40 5.35 0.53
N VAL A 73 -8.49 5.28 -0.80
CA VAL A 73 -8.67 6.46 -1.67
C VAL A 73 -9.99 7.18 -1.35
N GLY A 74 -11.05 6.44 -1.05
CA GLY A 74 -12.33 6.99 -0.59
C GLY A 74 -12.19 7.80 0.70
N ILE A 75 -11.51 7.26 1.70
CA ILE A 75 -11.20 8.00 2.95
C ILE A 75 -10.38 9.27 2.63
N GLY A 76 -9.40 9.17 1.75
CA GLY A 76 -8.58 10.30 1.33
C GLY A 76 -9.39 11.39 0.63
N ASN A 77 -10.27 11.03 -0.30
CA ASN A 77 -11.17 11.98 -0.97
C ASN A 77 -12.16 12.64 0.01
N ALA A 78 -12.47 11.97 1.12
CA ALA A 78 -13.21 12.54 2.23
C ALA A 78 -12.36 13.47 3.11
N ASN A 79 -11.15 13.86 2.69
CA ASN A 79 -10.31 14.87 3.35
C ASN A 79 -9.84 15.90 2.31
N GLU A 80 -10.20 17.17 2.48
CA GLU A 80 -9.88 18.22 1.48
C GLU A 80 -8.38 18.54 1.43
N GLU A 81 -7.66 18.28 2.53
CA GLU A 81 -6.21 18.48 2.63
C GLU A 81 -5.40 17.28 2.14
N TRP A 82 -6.06 16.24 1.60
CA TRP A 82 -5.39 15.02 1.20
C TRP A 82 -4.43 15.24 0.03
N ASP A 83 -3.15 14.94 0.26
CA ASP A 83 -2.08 15.04 -0.74
C ASP A 83 -2.06 13.88 -1.75
N GLY A 84 -3.10 13.04 -1.75
CA GLY A 84 -3.22 11.88 -2.62
C GLY A 84 -2.43 10.65 -2.16
N LYS A 85 -1.75 10.67 -1.00
CA LYS A 85 -0.90 9.57 -0.53
C LYS A 85 -1.50 8.78 0.63
N LEU A 86 -1.03 7.56 0.83
CA LEU A 86 -1.40 6.68 1.94
C LEU A 86 -0.19 6.39 2.83
N THR A 87 -0.47 6.08 4.08
CA THR A 87 0.53 5.62 5.05
C THR A 87 0.26 4.15 5.38
N GLY A 88 1.27 3.29 5.20
CA GLY A 88 1.17 1.86 5.45
C GLY A 88 1.80 1.48 6.79
N VAL A 89 1.14 0.60 7.55
CA VAL A 89 1.70 -0.02 8.76
C VAL A 89 1.54 -1.53 8.67
N PHE A 90 2.63 -2.29 8.66
CA PHE A 90 2.59 -3.75 8.60
C PHE A 90 3.14 -4.34 9.90
N ASP A 91 2.28 -5.03 10.64
CA ASP A 91 2.67 -5.89 11.76
C ASP A 91 3.29 -7.18 11.22
N LEU A 92 4.60 -7.33 11.38
CA LEU A 92 5.35 -8.49 10.90
C LEU A 92 5.68 -9.48 12.03
N ARG A 93 5.16 -9.27 13.24
CA ARG A 93 5.32 -10.23 14.33
C ARG A 93 4.70 -11.57 13.95
N ASN A 94 5.41 -12.64 14.29
CA ASN A 94 5.01 -14.01 13.98
C ASN A 94 4.80 -14.26 12.47
N LEU A 95 5.33 -13.41 11.60
CA LEU A 95 5.35 -13.67 10.17
C LEU A 95 6.23 -14.89 9.92
N SER A 96 5.68 -15.86 9.19
CA SER A 96 6.36 -17.09 8.81
C SER A 96 6.29 -17.30 7.30
N MET A 97 7.06 -18.25 6.77
CA MET A 97 7.02 -18.62 5.35
C MET A 97 5.62 -19.07 4.88
N ARG A 98 4.79 -19.59 5.79
CA ARG A 98 3.38 -19.93 5.49
C ARG A 98 2.53 -18.72 5.12
N ASN A 99 2.94 -17.53 5.55
CA ASN A 99 2.27 -16.27 5.29
C ASN A 99 2.82 -15.55 4.05
N LEU A 100 3.96 -15.97 3.51
CA LEU A 100 4.52 -15.35 2.31
C LEU A 100 3.69 -15.73 1.10
N ASP A 101 3.30 -14.74 0.31
CA ASP A 101 2.40 -14.92 -0.83
C ASP A 101 2.92 -14.13 -2.03
N LEU A 102 3.58 -14.85 -2.93
CA LEU A 102 4.14 -14.28 -4.16
C LEU A 102 3.05 -13.69 -5.06
N THR A 103 1.86 -14.29 -5.10
CA THR A 103 0.73 -13.78 -5.87
C THR A 103 0.29 -12.43 -5.32
N ALA A 104 0.15 -12.30 -4.01
CA ALA A 104 -0.17 -11.02 -3.37
C ALA A 104 0.87 -9.95 -3.68
N LEU A 105 2.15 -10.27 -3.56
CA LEU A 105 3.24 -9.34 -3.83
C LEU A 105 3.24 -8.87 -5.29
N GLN A 106 3.17 -9.81 -6.24
CA GLN A 106 3.11 -9.49 -7.68
C GLN A 106 1.93 -8.57 -8.01
N VAL A 107 0.74 -8.88 -7.47
CA VAL A 107 -0.46 -8.06 -7.66
C VAL A 107 -0.29 -6.67 -7.04
N MET A 108 0.26 -6.57 -5.82
CA MET A 108 0.50 -5.27 -5.19
C MET A 108 1.48 -4.42 -6.00
N PHE A 109 2.58 -4.99 -6.51
CA PHE A 109 3.51 -4.28 -7.39
C PHE A 109 2.83 -3.84 -8.69
N GLU A 110 2.05 -4.72 -9.33
CA GLU A 110 1.31 -4.40 -10.55
C GLU A 110 0.33 -3.24 -10.34
N LEU A 111 -0.43 -3.26 -9.24
CA LEU A 111 -1.38 -2.21 -8.89
C LEU A 111 -0.67 -0.89 -8.60
N LEU A 112 0.35 -0.89 -7.74
CA LEU A 112 1.07 0.34 -7.35
C LEU A 112 1.82 0.96 -8.53
N GLN A 113 2.37 0.17 -9.46
CA GLN A 113 3.08 0.70 -10.62
C GLN A 113 2.14 1.24 -11.70
N ASN A 114 1.06 0.50 -12.02
CA ASN A 114 0.25 0.78 -13.21
C ASN A 114 -1.03 1.56 -12.91
N HIS A 115 -1.59 1.43 -11.71
CA HIS A 115 -2.95 1.89 -11.40
C HIS A 115 -3.04 2.83 -10.20
N TYR A 116 -2.11 2.72 -9.25
CA TYR A 116 -1.99 3.55 -8.05
C TYR A 116 -0.57 4.16 -7.93
N PRO A 117 -0.05 4.83 -8.98
CA PRO A 117 1.30 5.37 -8.97
C PRO A 117 1.46 6.47 -7.92
N GLU A 118 2.66 6.53 -7.32
CA GLU A 118 3.06 7.56 -6.34
C GLU A 118 2.14 7.71 -5.12
N ARG A 119 1.35 6.68 -4.80
CA ARG A 119 0.43 6.71 -3.66
C ARG A 119 1.11 6.51 -2.31
N LEU A 120 2.29 5.88 -2.24
CA LEU A 120 2.95 5.64 -0.96
C LEU A 120 3.57 6.94 -0.40
N GLY A 121 3.10 7.34 0.80
CA GLY A 121 3.65 8.43 1.60
C GLY A 121 4.73 7.94 2.55
N GLN A 122 4.38 7.02 3.46
CA GLN A 122 5.28 6.36 4.40
C GLN A 122 4.87 4.88 4.55
N LEU A 123 5.82 4.00 4.82
CA LEU A 123 5.62 2.59 5.12
C LEU A 123 6.36 2.24 6.41
N PHE A 124 5.66 1.67 7.39
CA PHE A 124 6.22 1.19 8.64
C PHE A 124 6.14 -0.33 8.70
N LEU A 125 7.29 -0.97 8.87
CA LEU A 125 7.42 -2.42 9.02
C LEU A 125 7.73 -2.71 10.48
N TYR A 126 6.70 -3.09 11.24
CA TYR A 126 6.77 -3.28 12.68
C TYR A 126 7.24 -4.68 13.04
N GLU A 127 8.31 -4.77 13.84
CA GLU A 127 8.87 -6.02 14.36
C GLU A 127 9.17 -7.04 13.24
N ALA A 128 9.84 -6.58 12.19
CA ALA A 128 10.27 -7.42 11.08
C ALA A 128 11.21 -8.54 11.57
N PRO A 129 10.91 -9.83 11.32
CA PRO A 129 11.79 -10.92 11.70
C PRO A 129 13.08 -10.91 10.87
N THR A 130 14.17 -11.48 11.38
CA THR A 130 15.48 -11.51 10.69
C THR A 130 15.39 -12.02 9.25
N ALA A 131 14.59 -13.07 9.01
CA ALA A 131 14.36 -13.62 7.68
C ALA A 131 13.75 -12.60 6.69
N PHE A 132 12.91 -11.67 7.16
CA PHE A 132 12.34 -10.63 6.31
C PHE A 132 13.42 -9.71 5.73
N TYR A 133 14.51 -9.46 6.46
CA TYR A 133 15.61 -8.64 5.95
C TYR A 133 16.32 -9.29 4.75
N ALA A 134 16.39 -10.63 4.68
CA ALA A 134 16.93 -11.32 3.52
C ALA A 134 16.04 -11.12 2.29
N ILE A 135 14.72 -11.26 2.47
CA ILE A 135 13.74 -10.98 1.41
C ILE A 135 13.83 -9.51 0.98
N TRP A 136 13.89 -8.58 1.93
CA TRP A 136 14.04 -7.15 1.63
C TRP A 136 15.34 -6.86 0.87
N ARG A 137 16.46 -7.51 1.20
CA ARG A 137 17.71 -7.35 0.45
C ARG A 137 17.60 -7.81 -1.00
N ALA A 138 16.83 -8.87 -1.27
CA ALA A 138 16.57 -9.34 -2.63
C ALA A 138 15.60 -8.45 -3.41
N VAL A 139 14.59 -7.88 -2.73
CA VAL A 139 13.55 -7.03 -3.35
C VAL A 139 14.00 -5.58 -3.51
N SER A 140 14.75 -5.05 -2.56
CA SER A 140 15.12 -3.63 -2.53
C SER A 140 15.82 -3.12 -3.79
N PRO A 141 16.66 -3.86 -4.54
CA PRO A 141 17.22 -3.38 -5.81
C PRO A 141 16.16 -2.98 -6.84
N PHE A 142 14.96 -3.58 -6.75
CA PHE A 142 13.83 -3.31 -7.62
C PHE A 142 12.94 -2.14 -7.17
N VAL A 143 13.17 -1.65 -5.95
CA VAL A 143 12.46 -0.51 -5.38
C VAL A 143 13.23 0.77 -5.71
N ASP A 144 12.54 1.79 -6.23
CA ASP A 144 13.18 3.05 -6.55
C ASP A 144 13.74 3.73 -5.28
N PRO A 145 14.81 4.55 -5.40
CA PRO A 145 15.44 5.17 -4.24
C PRO A 145 14.50 6.03 -3.39
N VAL A 146 13.54 6.73 -4.00
CA VAL A 146 12.60 7.60 -3.29
C VAL A 146 11.60 6.77 -2.49
N THR A 147 11.16 5.63 -3.01
CA THR A 147 10.32 4.70 -2.25
C THR A 147 11.10 4.07 -1.09
N LYS A 148 12.38 3.75 -1.25
CA LYS A 148 13.20 3.23 -0.14
C LYS A 148 13.26 4.18 1.04
N THR A 149 13.36 5.50 0.80
CA THR A 149 13.42 6.49 1.89
C THR A 149 12.09 6.62 2.64
N LYS A 150 10.99 6.10 2.10
CA LYS A 150 9.67 6.08 2.75
C LYS A 150 9.47 4.85 3.63
N ILE A 151 10.40 3.89 3.63
CA ILE A 151 10.27 2.61 4.34
C ILE A 151 11.04 2.66 5.65
N ASN A 152 10.33 2.46 6.74
CA ASN A 152 10.82 2.58 8.10
C ASN A 152 10.64 1.24 8.82
N PHE A 153 11.74 0.67 9.29
CA PHE A 153 11.72 -0.50 10.17
C PHE A 153 11.55 -0.01 11.61
N VAL A 154 10.50 -0.48 12.27
CA VAL A 154 10.14 -0.05 13.62
C VAL A 154 10.14 -1.25 14.56
N PHE A 155 10.73 -1.09 15.73
CA PHE A 155 10.78 -2.12 16.76
C PHE A 155 9.98 -1.69 17.97
N ALA A 156 9.41 -2.64 18.71
CA ALA A 156 8.54 -2.42 19.87
C ALA A 156 9.16 -1.45 20.89
N LYS A 157 10.48 -1.52 21.09
CA LYS A 157 11.21 -0.64 22.02
C LYS A 157 11.18 0.84 21.62
N THR A 158 11.11 1.15 20.32
CA THR A 158 11.14 2.52 19.78
C THR A 158 9.83 2.92 19.13
N ALA A 159 8.83 2.04 19.12
CA ALA A 159 7.61 2.20 18.32
C ALA A 159 6.82 3.44 18.69
N ASN A 160 6.60 3.69 19.99
CA ASN A 160 5.85 4.87 20.43
C ASN A 160 6.52 6.16 19.95
N ALA A 161 7.84 6.26 20.11
CA ALA A 161 8.59 7.45 19.68
C ALA A 161 8.54 7.67 18.17
N GLU A 162 8.60 6.60 17.36
CA GLU A 162 8.50 6.71 15.89
C GLU A 162 7.06 6.98 15.44
N PHE A 163 6.09 6.34 16.06
CA PHE A 163 4.68 6.46 15.69
C PHE A 163 4.06 7.78 16.14
N GLU A 164 4.41 8.34 17.30
CA GLU A 164 3.90 9.64 17.76
C GLU A 164 4.20 10.79 16.79
N LYS A 165 5.33 10.69 16.06
CA LYS A 165 5.73 11.68 15.04
C LYS A 165 4.74 11.75 13.87
N VAL A 166 4.02 10.66 13.58
CA VAL A 166 3.23 10.49 12.36
C VAL A 166 1.76 10.24 12.64
N PHE A 167 1.44 9.60 13.75
CA PHE A 167 0.10 9.12 14.08
C PHE A 167 -0.44 9.77 15.35
N ASP A 168 -1.76 9.90 15.42
CA ASP A 168 -2.45 9.88 16.71
C ASP A 168 -2.47 8.44 17.23
N LEU A 169 -1.95 8.20 18.43
CA LEU A 169 -1.83 6.85 18.98
C LEU A 169 -3.18 6.16 19.16
N HIS A 170 -4.29 6.90 19.29
CA HIS A 170 -5.63 6.32 19.35
C HIS A 170 -6.05 5.64 18.04
N LEU A 171 -5.35 5.92 16.92
CA LEU A 171 -5.60 5.27 15.63
C LEU A 171 -4.81 3.98 15.48
N LEU A 172 -3.79 3.74 16.31
CA LEU A 172 -3.01 2.51 16.27
C LEU A 172 -3.52 1.52 17.33
N PRO A 173 -3.62 0.22 17.01
CA PRO A 173 -3.94 -0.81 18.00
C PRO A 173 -2.92 -0.84 19.14
N THR A 174 -3.40 -1.16 20.35
CA THR A 174 -2.54 -1.32 21.54
C THR A 174 -1.41 -2.31 21.32
N ASP A 175 -1.66 -3.38 20.57
CA ASP A 175 -0.65 -4.40 20.25
C ASP A 175 0.54 -3.86 19.46
N LEU A 176 0.40 -2.69 18.80
CA LEU A 176 1.44 -2.01 18.02
C LEU A 176 2.06 -0.82 18.77
N GLY A 177 1.73 -0.63 20.06
CA GLY A 177 2.16 0.54 20.84
C GLY A 177 1.20 1.73 20.76
N GLY A 178 0.00 1.55 20.20
CA GLY A 178 -1.06 2.55 20.18
C GLY A 178 -1.99 2.48 21.40
N GLN A 179 -3.16 3.11 21.26
CA GLN A 179 -4.20 3.20 22.29
C GLN A 179 -5.61 2.86 21.75
N GLY A 180 -5.69 2.46 20.48
CA GLY A 180 -6.92 2.19 19.74
C GLY A 180 -7.23 0.71 19.54
N GLY A 181 -8.30 0.47 18.78
CA GLY A 181 -8.70 -0.83 18.27
C GLY A 181 -8.47 -0.96 16.76
N PHE A 182 -8.75 -2.14 16.22
CA PHE A 182 -8.75 -2.38 14.77
C PHE A 182 -10.08 -1.93 14.14
N HIS A 183 -10.02 -1.18 13.04
CA HIS A 183 -11.19 -0.78 12.25
C HIS A 183 -11.25 -1.56 10.93
N CYS A 184 -12.29 -2.38 10.79
CA CYS A 184 -12.49 -3.19 9.58
C CYS A 184 -12.65 -2.30 8.35
N ILE A 185 -12.09 -2.73 7.21
CA ILE A 185 -12.14 -1.99 5.93
C ILE A 185 -13.58 -1.66 5.53
N ALA A 186 -14.50 -2.63 5.65
CA ALA A 186 -15.91 -2.45 5.28
C ALA A 186 -16.55 -1.27 6.01
N GLU A 187 -16.32 -1.17 7.32
CA GLU A 187 -16.89 -0.10 8.16
C GLU A 187 -16.21 1.24 7.90
N ALA A 188 -14.88 1.26 7.76
CA ALA A 188 -14.15 2.47 7.39
C ALA A 188 -14.58 3.00 6.01
N HIS A 189 -14.83 2.10 5.06
CA HIS A 189 -15.28 2.45 3.71
C HIS A 189 -16.69 3.05 3.72
N LYS A 190 -17.64 2.44 4.43
CA LYS A 190 -19.01 2.98 4.58
C LYS A 190 -18.98 4.38 5.20
N GLN A 191 -18.20 4.57 6.27
CA GLN A 191 -18.04 5.87 6.91
C GLN A 191 -17.47 6.93 5.95
N ALA A 192 -16.50 6.56 5.11
CA ALA A 192 -15.95 7.45 4.10
C ALA A 192 -16.98 7.86 3.04
N LEU A 193 -17.76 6.91 2.51
CA LEU A 193 -18.81 7.20 1.54
C LEU A 193 -19.89 8.11 2.13
N GLU A 194 -20.30 7.87 3.37
CA GLU A 194 -21.24 8.75 4.08
C GLU A 194 -20.68 10.16 4.25
N ALA A 195 -19.40 10.31 4.60
CA ALA A 195 -18.75 11.61 4.73
C ALA A 195 -18.72 12.37 3.40
N ILE A 196 -18.40 11.70 2.29
CA ILE A 196 -18.44 12.28 0.93
C ILE A 196 -19.86 12.70 0.55
N SER A 197 -20.86 11.84 0.83
CA SER A 197 -22.25 12.14 0.52
C SER A 197 -22.72 13.37 1.28
N ARG A 198 -22.42 13.47 2.59
CA ARG A 198 -22.77 14.63 3.42
C ARG A 198 -22.17 15.91 2.86
N ARG A 199 -20.89 15.89 2.44
CA ARG A 199 -20.23 17.05 1.83
C ARG A 199 -20.83 17.47 0.49
N THR A 200 -21.15 16.51 -0.37
CA THR A 200 -21.81 16.80 -1.65
C THR A 200 -23.17 17.48 -1.42
N SER A 201 -23.94 17.02 -0.43
CA SER A 201 -25.21 17.64 -0.06
C SER A 201 -25.05 19.04 0.54
N THR A 202 -24.06 19.28 1.42
CA THR A 202 -23.83 20.61 2.03
C THR A 202 -23.30 21.63 1.01
N ASN A 203 -22.39 21.22 0.11
CA ASN A 203 -21.88 22.10 -0.95
C ASN A 203 -22.93 22.35 -2.04
N GLY A 204 -23.79 21.37 -2.34
CA GLY A 204 -24.95 21.55 -3.21
C GLY A 204 -25.97 22.54 -2.65
N ALA A 205 -26.18 22.57 -1.33
CA ALA A 205 -27.06 23.53 -0.67
C ALA A 205 -26.50 24.97 -0.68
N HIS A 206 -25.18 25.15 -0.56
CA HIS A 206 -24.54 26.47 -0.68
C HIS A 206 -24.46 26.97 -2.13
N SER A 207 -24.39 26.07 -3.13
CA SER A 207 -24.49 26.45 -4.54
C SER A 207 -25.92 26.78 -4.99
N ALA A 208 -26.95 26.32 -4.26
CA ALA A 208 -28.36 26.63 -4.56
C ALA A 208 -28.82 27.99 -4.00
N ALA A 209 -28.02 28.63 -3.14
CA ALA A 209 -28.28 29.95 -2.58
C ALA A 209 -27.32 31.00 -3.19
N SER A 210 -27.47 31.28 -4.48
CA SER A 210 -26.93 32.51 -5.07
C SER A 210 -28.07 33.29 -5.73
N PRO A 211 -28.29 34.58 -5.39
CA PRO A 211 -29.38 35.35 -5.96
C PRO A 211 -29.07 35.63 -7.44
N ALA A 212 -30.11 35.52 -8.27
CA ALA A 212 -30.06 35.73 -9.70
C ALA A 212 -29.36 37.04 -10.09
N ALA A 213 -28.28 36.93 -10.87
CA ALA A 213 -27.74 38.03 -11.65
C ALA A 213 -27.80 37.65 -13.14
N SER A 214 -28.53 38.47 -13.89
CA SER A 214 -28.87 38.34 -15.31
C SER A 214 -27.64 38.31 -16.25
N PRO A 215 -27.78 37.78 -17.48
CA PRO A 215 -26.65 37.59 -18.40
C PRO A 215 -26.40 38.83 -19.26
N SER A 216 -25.13 39.10 -19.57
CA SER A 216 -24.71 39.96 -20.70
C SER A 216 -23.32 39.53 -21.20
N PRO A 217 -23.00 39.65 -22.51
CA PRO A 217 -22.23 38.64 -23.23
C PRO A 217 -20.75 38.97 -23.48
N ALA A 218 -20.01 37.88 -23.74
CA ALA A 218 -18.86 37.74 -24.63
C ALA A 218 -17.77 38.84 -24.65
N ALA A 219 -16.57 38.48 -24.18
CA ALA A 219 -15.31 38.96 -24.75
C ALA A 219 -14.24 37.89 -24.62
N ALA A 220 -13.68 37.50 -25.77
CA ALA A 220 -12.54 36.64 -25.91
C ALA A 220 -11.26 37.35 -25.40
N ALA A 221 -10.46 36.65 -24.61
CA ALA A 221 -9.03 36.92 -24.48
C ALA A 221 -8.33 35.67 -23.94
N SER A 222 -7.45 35.09 -24.76
CA SER A 222 -6.42 34.17 -24.29
C SER A 222 -5.46 34.89 -23.32
N PRO A 223 -4.78 34.14 -22.45
CA PRO A 223 -3.33 34.28 -22.47
C PRO A 223 -2.60 32.94 -22.41
N THR A 224 -1.58 32.90 -23.25
CA THR A 224 -0.35 32.12 -23.14
C THR A 224 0.24 32.16 -21.73
N GLY A 225 0.56 30.99 -21.18
CA GLY A 225 1.30 30.85 -19.93
C GLY A 225 2.11 29.57 -19.95
N ASN A 226 3.41 29.71 -20.17
CA ASN A 226 4.41 28.63 -20.16
C ASN A 226 4.37 27.86 -18.83
N GLY A 227 3.95 26.60 -18.87
CA GLY A 227 4.23 25.62 -17.83
C GLY A 227 5.45 24.81 -18.23
N THR A 228 6.59 25.05 -17.59
CA THR A 228 7.72 24.13 -17.61
C THR A 228 7.25 22.84 -16.93
N ALA A 229 6.87 21.85 -17.73
CA ALA A 229 6.66 20.49 -17.28
C ALA A 229 8.01 19.96 -16.79
N ASP A 230 8.13 19.76 -15.47
CA ASP A 230 9.22 19.00 -14.89
C ASP A 230 9.09 17.56 -15.41
N ALA A 231 9.90 17.23 -16.41
CA ALA A 231 9.92 15.94 -17.04
C ALA A 231 10.63 14.97 -16.10
N ALA A 232 9.86 14.31 -15.23
CA ALA A 232 10.34 13.17 -14.49
C ALA A 232 10.84 12.10 -15.49
N ALA A 233 12.15 11.94 -15.57
CA ALA A 233 12.80 10.93 -16.39
C ALA A 233 12.24 9.56 -16.01
N LYS A 234 11.70 8.86 -17.00
CA LYS A 234 11.07 7.55 -16.85
C LYS A 234 12.16 6.51 -16.59
N VAL A 235 12.53 6.32 -15.32
CA VAL A 235 13.32 5.17 -14.91
C VAL A 235 12.46 3.93 -15.16
N ALA A 236 12.99 2.96 -15.91
CA ALA A 236 12.30 1.71 -16.16
C ALA A 236 12.15 0.97 -14.82
N HIS A 237 10.94 0.98 -14.26
CA HIS A 237 10.63 0.17 -13.09
C HIS A 237 10.64 -1.31 -13.50
N PRO A 238 11.23 -2.19 -12.68
CA PRO A 238 11.26 -3.61 -12.94
C PRO A 238 9.85 -4.22 -12.93
N SER A 239 9.64 -5.23 -13.76
CA SER A 239 8.33 -5.87 -13.88
C SER A 239 7.98 -6.67 -12.62
N ALA A 240 6.69 -6.81 -12.33
CA ALA A 240 6.19 -7.63 -11.21
C ALA A 240 6.73 -9.08 -11.26
N ALA A 241 7.00 -9.63 -12.45
CA ALA A 241 7.57 -10.97 -12.60
C ALA A 241 9.00 -11.04 -12.05
N ALA A 242 9.86 -10.08 -12.40
CA ALA A 242 11.25 -10.05 -11.93
C ALA A 242 11.33 -9.91 -10.39
N VAL A 243 10.42 -9.13 -9.80
CA VAL A 243 10.31 -9.04 -8.33
C VAL A 243 9.87 -10.37 -7.74
N GLY A 244 8.88 -11.04 -8.35
CA GLY A 244 8.44 -12.37 -7.93
C GLY A 244 9.56 -13.42 -7.94
N ASP A 245 10.38 -13.43 -8.98
CA ASP A 245 11.53 -14.35 -9.10
C ASP A 245 12.58 -14.08 -8.01
N ALA A 246 12.86 -12.80 -7.73
CA ALA A 246 13.80 -12.42 -6.66
C ALA A 246 13.29 -12.80 -5.26
N VAL A 247 11.99 -12.62 -4.98
CA VAL A 247 11.39 -13.06 -3.71
C VAL A 247 11.46 -14.57 -3.58
N LYS A 248 11.11 -15.31 -4.64
CA LYS A 248 11.16 -16.78 -4.64
C LYS A 248 12.56 -17.31 -4.34
N ALA A 249 13.58 -16.76 -5.01
CA ALA A 249 14.97 -17.13 -4.75
C ALA A 249 15.41 -16.81 -3.31
N ALA A 250 14.98 -15.66 -2.76
CA ALA A 250 15.26 -15.31 -1.38
C ALA A 250 14.55 -16.23 -0.38
N GLU A 251 13.31 -16.63 -0.67
CA GLU A 251 12.54 -17.60 0.10
C GLU A 251 13.25 -18.96 0.14
N GLU A 252 13.64 -19.50 -1.02
CA GLU A 252 14.35 -20.78 -1.11
C GLU A 252 15.67 -20.76 -0.33
N ALA A 253 16.41 -19.64 -0.37
CA ALA A 253 17.63 -19.45 0.41
C ALA A 253 17.38 -19.39 1.93
N VAL A 254 16.33 -18.66 2.35
CA VAL A 254 15.92 -18.61 3.77
C VAL A 254 15.51 -19.99 4.27
N GLU A 255 14.76 -20.75 3.48
CA GLU A 255 14.35 -22.12 3.84
C GLU A 255 15.56 -23.05 3.97
N ALA A 256 16.51 -22.97 3.04
CA ALA A 256 17.75 -23.75 3.09
C ALA A 256 18.58 -23.44 4.35
N ASP A 257 18.71 -22.17 4.72
CA ASP A 257 19.44 -21.75 5.91
C ASP A 257 18.75 -22.19 7.20
N VAL A 258 17.42 -22.10 7.25
CA VAL A 258 16.63 -22.59 8.40
C VAL A 258 16.75 -24.11 8.54
N ALA A 259 16.70 -24.85 7.43
CA ALA A 259 16.89 -26.30 7.43
C ALA A 259 18.31 -26.70 7.89
N ALA A 260 19.34 -25.98 7.42
CA ALA A 260 20.73 -26.20 7.83
C ALA A 260 20.95 -25.89 9.31
N ALA A 261 20.37 -24.79 9.83
CA ALA A 261 20.44 -24.45 11.25
C ALA A 261 19.76 -25.52 12.14
N ALA A 262 18.61 -26.04 11.71
CA ALA A 262 17.91 -27.11 12.40
C ALA A 262 18.73 -28.42 12.43
N ALA A 263 19.40 -28.77 11.31
CA ALA A 263 20.28 -29.93 11.24
C ALA A 263 21.50 -29.83 12.17
N ASN A 264 21.96 -28.61 12.46
CA ASN A 264 23.11 -28.33 13.33
C ASN A 264 22.74 -28.14 14.81
N GLY A 265 21.49 -28.38 15.22
CA GLY A 265 21.05 -28.27 16.62
C GLY A 265 20.96 -26.83 17.15
N ALA A 266 20.93 -25.84 16.27
CA ALA A 266 20.82 -24.43 16.65
C ALA A 266 19.37 -24.11 17.06
N GLY A 267 19.18 -23.46 18.23
CA GLY A 267 17.85 -23.12 18.75
C GLY A 267 17.09 -22.12 17.86
N PRO A 268 15.74 -22.11 17.90
CA PRO A 268 14.92 -21.21 17.10
C PRO A 268 15.29 -19.75 17.39
N GLY A 269 15.85 -19.05 16.39
CA GLY A 269 16.29 -17.65 16.50
C GLY A 269 17.78 -17.38 16.22
N THR A 270 18.59 -18.41 16.00
CA THR A 270 20.04 -18.28 15.73
C THR A 270 20.44 -18.44 14.26
N ALA A 271 19.50 -18.75 13.36
CA ALA A 271 19.76 -18.83 11.93
C ALA A 271 20.12 -17.45 11.37
N VAL A 272 21.41 -17.24 11.12
CA VAL A 272 21.90 -16.11 10.31
C VAL A 272 21.63 -16.49 8.86
N VAL A 273 20.64 -15.84 8.24
CA VAL A 273 20.39 -16.03 6.80
C VAL A 273 21.62 -15.51 6.06
N THR A 274 22.33 -16.42 5.40
CA THR A 274 23.46 -16.10 4.55
C THR A 274 23.00 -15.30 3.34
N ALA A 275 23.89 -14.47 2.81
CA ALA A 275 23.53 -13.47 1.82
C ALA A 275 22.88 -14.11 0.56
N VAL A 276 21.60 -13.81 0.32
CA VAL A 276 20.95 -14.07 -0.97
C VAL A 276 21.77 -13.35 -2.05
N PRO A 277 22.24 -14.04 -3.11
CA PRO A 277 22.93 -13.37 -4.20
C PRO A 277 22.00 -12.33 -4.80
N VAL A 278 22.44 -11.07 -4.81
CA VAL A 278 21.69 -9.97 -5.42
C VAL A 278 21.62 -10.27 -6.92
N ALA A 279 20.42 -10.53 -7.44
CA ALA A 279 20.21 -10.58 -8.88
C ALA A 279 20.64 -9.22 -9.46
N ALA A 280 21.68 -9.20 -10.28
CA ALA A 280 22.13 -7.99 -10.93
C ALA A 280 20.98 -7.45 -11.81
N PRO A 281 20.70 -6.14 -11.80
CA PRO A 281 19.75 -5.57 -12.76
C PRO A 281 20.25 -5.88 -14.16
N VAL A 282 19.38 -6.47 -14.99
CA VAL A 282 19.66 -6.76 -16.40
C VAL A 282 20.17 -5.48 -17.04
N GLY A 283 21.44 -5.51 -17.47
CA GLY A 283 22.15 -4.35 -17.94
C GLY A 283 21.42 -3.68 -19.10
N VAL A 284 21.38 -2.35 -19.05
CA VAL A 284 21.18 -1.52 -20.23
C VAL A 284 22.33 -1.85 -21.17
N ALA A 285 22.03 -2.60 -22.23
CA ALA A 285 22.95 -2.78 -23.33
C ALA A 285 23.19 -1.40 -23.96
N ALA A 286 24.39 -0.87 -23.78
CA ALA A 286 24.88 0.24 -24.58
C ALA A 286 25.17 -0.30 -25.99
N SER A 287 24.35 0.08 -26.97
CA SER A 287 24.70 0.19 -28.39
C SER A 287 23.74 1.16 -29.04
#